data_AF-W1Y392-F1
#
_entry.id   AF-W1Y392-F1
#
_cell.length_a   1.000
_cell.length_b   1.000
_cell.length_c   1.000
_cell.angle_alpha   90.00
_cell.angle_beta   90.00
_cell.angle_gamma   90.00
#
_symmetry.space_group_name_H-M   'P 1'
#
loop_
_entity.id
_entity.type
_entity.pdbx_description
1 polymer ?
#
loop_
_entity_poly.entity_id
_entity_poly.type
_entity_poly.pdbx_seq_one_letter_code
_entity_poly.pdbx_strand_id
1 'polypeptide(L)' 'AGNQVLKNVSFTIEDGCIVALIGLNGAGKSTTINHIIGELHPQSGQITLNQVNIVEAPTAFKSQIAYIPEQPILYDELTL' A
#
# COMPACT_ATOMS: atom_id res chain seq x y z
N ALA A 1 9.91 -17.73 15.91
CA ALA A 1 10.14 -17.26 14.53
C ALA A 1 8.86 -16.56 14.07
N GLY A 2 8.93 -15.27 13.73
CA GLY A 2 7.74 -14.49 13.37
C GLY A 2 7.09 -15.01 12.10
N ASN A 3 5.76 -15.10 12.07
CA ASN A 3 5.03 -15.65 10.94
C ASN A 3 5.00 -14.62 9.80
N GLN A 4 5.64 -14.94 8.68
CA GLN A 4 5.70 -14.04 7.52
C GLN A 4 4.37 -14.09 6.74
N VAL A 5 3.66 -12.95 6.69
CA VAL A 5 2.34 -12.83 6.03
C VAL A 5 2.47 -12.79 4.51
N LEU A 6 3.39 -11.97 3.98
CA LEU A 6 3.62 -11.83 2.55
C LEU A 6 4.90 -12.52 2.13
N LYS A 7 4.85 -13.34 1.08
CA LYS A 7 5.99 -14.13 0.59
C LYS A 7 6.10 -13.96 -0.91
N ASN A 8 7.20 -13.34 -1.37
CA ASN A 8 7.56 -13.19 -2.79
C ASN A 8 6.42 -12.62 -3.67
N VAL A 9 5.68 -11.64 -3.16
CA VAL A 9 4.65 -10.93 -3.94
C VAL A 9 5.35 -10.01 -4.92
N SER A 10 5.06 -10.16 -6.22
CA SER A 10 5.61 -9.33 -7.28
C SER A 10 4.57 -9.11 -8.36
N PHE A 11 4.32 -7.85 -8.70
CA PHE A 11 3.44 -7.45 -9.79
C PHE A 11 3.77 -6.01 -10.21
N THR A 12 3.26 -5.60 -11.37
CA THR A 12 3.37 -4.23 -11.88
C THR A 12 1.98 -3.81 -12.33
N ILE A 13 1.62 -2.56 -12.06
CA ILE A 13 0.38 -1.94 -12.50
C ILE A 13 0.76 -0.84 -13.48
N GLU A 14 0.31 -0.98 -14.72
CA GLU A 14 0.52 0.02 -15.77
C GLU A 14 -0.42 1.21 -15.58
N ASP A 15 -0.05 2.35 -16.16
CA ASP A 15 -0.89 3.56 -16.14
C ASP A 15 -2.26 3.30 -16.81
N GLY A 16 -3.30 3.95 -16.29
CA GLY A 16 -4.68 3.78 -16.75
C GLY A 16 -5.33 2.43 -16.45
N CYS A 17 -4.65 1.52 -15.74
CA CYS A 17 -5.21 0.20 -15.41
C CYS A 17 -6.03 0.21 -14.11
N ILE A 18 -7.19 -0.45 -14.15
CA ILE A 18 -7.98 -0.76 -12.95
C ILE A 18 -7.67 -2.19 -12.53
N VAL A 19 -7.18 -2.38 -11.31
CA VAL A 19 -6.77 -3.68 -10.78
C VAL A 19 -7.56 -4.02 -9.52
N ALA A 20 -7.98 -5.28 -9.40
CA ALA A 20 -8.63 -5.81 -8.21
C ALA A 20 -7.68 -6.75 -7.45
N LEU A 21 -7.48 -6.50 -6.15
CA LEU A 21 -6.75 -7.40 -5.26
C LEU A 21 -7.74 -8.33 -4.54
N ILE A 22 -7.82 -9.59 -4.98
CA ILE A 22 -8.81 -10.57 -4.53
C ILE A 22 -8.14 -11.69 -3.72
N GLY A 23 -8.82 -12.15 -2.67
CA GLY A 23 -8.35 -13.26 -1.83
C GLY A 23 -9.19 -13.43 -0.57
N LEU A 24 -9.04 -14.56 0.11
CA LEU A 24 -9.74 -14.85 1.37
C LEU A 24 -9.31 -13.91 2.52
N ASN A 25 -10.07 -13.89 3.61
CA ASN A 25 -9.66 -13.19 4.84
C ASN A 25 -8.39 -13.85 5.39
N GLY A 26 -7.42 -13.03 5.79
CA GLY A 26 -6.09 -13.50 6.21
C GLY A 26 -5.11 -13.81 5.07
N ALA A 27 -5.52 -13.70 3.79
CA ALA A 27 -4.61 -13.94 2.65
C ALA A 27 -3.53 -12.86 2.45
N GLY A 28 -3.53 -11.78 3.26
CA GLY A 28 -2.55 -10.70 3.17
C GLY A 28 -2.97 -9.49 2.33
N LYS A 29 -4.25 -9.36 1.97
CA LYS A 29 -4.76 -8.21 1.16
C LYS A 29 -4.49 -6.86 1.83
N SER A 30 -5.02 -6.65 3.04
CA SER A 30 -4.81 -5.40 3.80
C SER A 30 -3.34 -5.20 4.11
N THR A 31 -2.60 -6.27 4.43
CA THR A 31 -1.15 -6.20 4.62
C THR A 31 -0.43 -5.70 3.37
N THR A 32 -0.82 -6.15 2.17
CA THR A 32 -0.25 -5.69 0.90
C THR A 32 -0.53 -4.20 0.67
N ILE A 33 -1.77 -3.76 0.90
CA ILE A 33 -2.17 -2.35 0.79
C ILE A 33 -1.36 -1.50 1.77
N ASN A 34 -1.22 -1.92 3.03
CA ASN A 34 -0.46 -1.19 4.05
C ASN A 34 1.02 -1.04 3.69
N HIS A 35 1.61 -2.00 2.96
CA HIS A 35 2.96 -1.84 2.42
C HIS A 35 2.99 -0.82 1.26
N ILE A 36 2.01 -0.84 0.36
CA ILE A 36 1.93 0.09 -0.78
C ILE A 36 1.76 1.54 -0.31
N ILE A 37 0.94 1.79 0.71
CA ILE A 37 0.73 3.15 1.25
C ILE A 37 1.84 3.58 2.22
N GLY A 38 2.78 2.70 2.54
CA GLY A 38 3.92 2.97 3.42
C GLY A 38 3.54 3.13 4.89
N GLU A 39 2.53 2.40 5.34
CA GLU A 39 2.23 2.17 6.76
C GLU A 39 3.10 1.03 7.30
N LEU A 40 3.41 0.03 6.46
CA LEU A 40 4.36 -1.04 6.76
C LEU A 40 5.55 -0.97 5.81
N HIS A 41 6.77 -1.17 6.34
CA HIS A 41 7.97 -1.25 5.52
C HIS A 41 8.24 -2.70 5.10
N PRO A 42 8.58 -2.95 3.82
CA PRO A 42 8.91 -4.28 3.35
C PRO A 42 10.16 -4.82 4.06
N GLN A 43 10.11 -6.07 4.51
CA GLN A 43 11.28 -6.75 5.10
C GLN A 43 12.32 -7.12 4.02
N SER A 44 11.85 -7.30 2.77
CA SER A 44 12.67 -7.55 1.59
C SER A 44 11.92 -7.09 0.34
N GLY A 45 12.66 -6.86 -0.75
CA GLY A 45 12.12 -6.32 -2.00
C GLY A 45 11.97 -4.80 -1.96
N GLN A 46 11.22 -4.26 -2.93
CA GLN A 46 11.03 -2.81 -3.09
C GLN A 46 9.66 -2.51 -3.68
N ILE A 47 9.17 -1.30 -3.40
CA ILE A 47 7.94 -0.76 -3.97
C ILE A 47 8.29 0.60 -4.57
N THR A 48 7.96 0.76 -5.84
CA THR A 48 8.26 1.97 -6.62
C THR A 48 7.02 2.48 -7.34
N LEU A 49 6.85 3.79 -7.39
CA LEU A 49 5.79 4.48 -8.13
C LEU A 49 6.43 5.63 -8.90
N ASN A 50 6.28 5.65 -10.23
CA ASN A 50 6.94 6.62 -11.11
C ASN A 50 8.45 6.75 -10.83
N GLN A 51 9.13 5.61 -10.68
CA GLN A 51 10.56 5.49 -10.35
C GLN A 51 10.95 6.01 -8.95
N VAL A 52 10.00 6.47 -8.14
CA VAL A 52 10.23 6.87 -6.75
C VAL A 52 10.08 5.64 -5.85
N ASN A 53 11.07 5.38 -4.99
CA ASN A 53 11.02 4.30 -4.00
C ASN A 53 10.40 4.80 -2.68
N ILE A 54 9.49 4.02 -2.10
CA ILE A 54 8.76 4.39 -0.87
C ILE A 54 9.66 4.52 0.37
N VAL A 55 10.75 3.76 0.44
CA VAL A 55 11.68 3.77 1.57
C VAL A 55 12.69 4.91 1.42
N GLU A 56 13.17 5.16 0.21
CA GLU A 56 14.19 6.19 -0.06
C GLU A 56 13.60 7.60 -0.08
N ALA A 57 12.38 7.77 -0.61
CA ALA A 57 11.74 9.07 -0.78
C ALA A 57 10.24 9.03 -0.40
N PRO A 58 9.91 8.79 0.88
CA PRO A 58 8.53 8.54 1.34
C PRO A 58 7.58 9.71 1.06
N THR A 59 8.02 10.94 1.23
CA THR A 59 7.17 12.13 1.00
C THR A 59 6.81 12.27 -0.48
N ALA A 60 7.80 12.13 -1.38
CA ALA A 60 7.58 12.21 -2.82
C ALA A 60 6.77 11.03 -3.34
N PHE A 61 6.92 9.85 -2.73
CA PHE A 61 6.10 8.68 -3.05
C PHE A 61 4.64 8.91 -2.63
N LYS A 62 4.40 9.30 -1.37
CA LYS A 62 3.05 9.48 -0.80
C LYS A 62 2.26 10.62 -1.45
N SER A 63 2.92 11.66 -1.98
CA SER A 63 2.23 12.75 -2.69
C SER A 63 1.57 12.30 -4.01
N GLN A 64 1.86 11.10 -4.50
CA GLN A 64 1.35 10.57 -5.77
C GLN A 64 0.17 9.61 -5.60
N ILE A 65 -0.26 9.35 -4.35
CA ILE A 65 -1.27 8.33 -4.03
C ILE A 65 -2.37 8.93 -3.18
N ALA A 66 -3.60 8.50 -3.44
CA ALA A 66 -4.73 8.70 -2.54
C ALA A 66 -5.15 7.33 -1.99
N TYR A 67 -5.48 7.28 -0.70
CA TYR A 67 -5.93 6.08 -0.02
C TYR A 67 -7.27 6.35 0.68
N ILE A 68 -8.23 5.48 0.42
CA ILE A 68 -9.54 5.48 1.09
C ILE A 68 -9.57 4.23 1.98
N PRO A 69 -9.51 4.38 3.31
CA PRO A 69 -9.56 3.25 4.22
C PRO A 69 -10.96 2.60 4.26
N GLU A 70 -11.01 1.35 4.69
CA GLU A 70 -12.27 0.61 4.89
C GLU A 70 -13.16 1.30 5.95
N GLN A 71 -12.55 1.77 7.04
CA GLN A 71 -13.20 2.60 8.03
C GLN A 71 -12.83 4.08 7.78
N PRO A 72 -13.80 4.95 7.44
CA PRO A 72 -13.54 6.36 7.22
C PRO A 72 -12.93 7.02 8.46
N ILE A 73 -11.90 7.84 8.25
CA ILE A 73 -11.31 8.68 9.28
C ILE A 73 -11.83 10.08 9.04
N LEU A 74 -12.65 10.58 9.97
CA LEU A 74 -13.25 11.90 9.93
C LEU A 74 -12.73 12.73 11.10
N TYR A 75 -12.59 14.03 10.88
CA TYR A 75 -12.29 15.00 11.93
C TYR A 75 -13.58 15.74 12.24
N ASP A 76 -14.12 15.53 13.44
CA ASP A 76 -15.43 16.05 13.84
C ASP A 76 -15.45 17.60 13.85
N GLU A 77 -14.28 18.24 13.99
CA GLU A 77 -14.14 19.69 14.00
C GLU A 77 -14.17 20.32 12.60
N LEU A 78 -14.10 19.51 11.53
CA LEU A 78 -14.08 19.98 10.15
C LEU A 78 -15.46 19.83 9.50
N THR A 79 -15.94 20.90 8.86
CA THR A 79 -17.09 20.82 7.95
C THR A 79 -16.64 20.36 6.56
N LEU A 80 -17.59 19.87 5.77
CA LEU A 80 -17.40 19.61 4.33
C LEU A 80 -17.20 20.92 3.55
#